data_AF-A0A4U1IYC3-F1
#
_entry.id   AF-A0A4U1IYC3-F1
#
_cell.length_a   1.000
_cell.length_b   1.000
_cell.length_c   1.000
_cell.angle_alpha   90.00
_cell.angle_beta   90.00
_cell.angle_gamma   90.00
#
_symmetry.space_group_name_H-M   'P 1'
#
loop_
_entity.id
_entity.type
_entity.pdbx_description
1 polymer ?
#
loop_
_entity_poly.entity_id
_entity_poly.type
_entity_poly.pdbx_seq_one_letter_code
_entity_poly.pdbx_strand_id
1 'polypeptide(L)'
;MSDPKHPKAGDRTMDLSDIELVDITPDHVAHLSKLRDGHAGAIAALLLSDPAARQQAGLSEVEVAELGALWQDFQRIEEVLPAVEKLLELLHETRLVRAHEIAYRLGEMAHQVRRRAERSAKGAEVAAPFEALLEYHFATGQKAAAAREKNKKEAEAPASTNTPA
;
A
#
# COMPACT_ATOMS: atom_id res chain seq x y z
N MET A 1 14.04 11.93 20.88
CA MET A 1 12.95 11.97 19.89
C MET A 1 13.38 12.95 18.83
N SER A 2 13.23 12.61 17.56
CA SER A 2 13.50 13.51 16.44
C SER A 2 12.55 14.71 16.51
N ASP A 3 12.97 15.83 15.93
CA ASP A 3 12.08 16.97 15.71
C ASP A 3 10.94 16.52 14.76
N PRO A 4 9.66 16.63 15.14
CA PRO A 4 8.55 16.26 14.28
C PRO A 4 8.54 16.98 12.92
N LYS A 5 9.15 18.18 12.84
CA LYS A 5 9.28 18.92 11.60
C LYS A 5 10.43 18.41 10.73
N HIS A 6 11.44 17.75 11.29
CA HIS A 6 12.54 17.15 10.53
C HIS A 6 12.58 15.64 10.79
N PRO A 7 11.56 14.90 10.30
CA PRO A 7 11.41 13.50 10.60
C PRO A 7 12.53 12.68 9.98
N LYS A 8 12.95 11.64 10.69
CA LYS A 8 13.91 10.64 10.22
C LYS A 8 13.17 9.34 9.88
N ALA A 9 13.77 8.54 8.99
CA ALA A 9 13.25 7.22 8.69
C ALA A 9 13.06 6.39 9.97
N GLY A 10 11.84 5.91 10.18
CA GLY A 10 11.44 5.15 11.38
C GLY A 10 10.69 5.97 12.44
N ASP A 11 10.61 7.30 12.29
CA ASP A 11 9.75 8.12 13.15
C ASP A 11 8.26 7.83 12.88
N ARG A 12 7.47 7.86 13.95
CA ARG A 12 6.03 7.55 13.91
C ARG A 12 5.14 8.79 13.87
N THR A 13 5.73 9.95 14.10
CA THR A 13 5.04 11.24 14.15
C THR A 13 5.82 12.20 13.25
N MET A 14 5.10 12.83 12.31
CA MET A 14 5.65 13.82 11.38
C MET A 14 4.68 15.00 11.34
N ASP A 15 5.21 16.21 11.41
CA ASP A 15 4.47 17.44 11.19
C ASP A 15 4.84 17.99 9.81
N LEU A 16 3.91 17.89 8.87
CA LEU A 16 4.03 18.37 7.49
C LEU A 16 3.04 19.51 7.21
N SER A 17 2.56 20.20 8.26
CA SER A 17 1.59 21.30 8.12
C SER A 17 2.16 22.53 7.40
N ASP A 18 3.47 22.59 7.22
CA ASP A 18 4.20 23.60 6.46
C ASP A 18 4.19 23.36 4.94
N ILE A 19 3.85 22.16 4.47
CA ILE A 19 3.90 21.78 3.05
C ILE A 19 2.48 21.84 2.45
N GLU A 20 2.30 22.58 1.37
CA GLU A 20 1.06 22.55 0.59
C GLU A 20 1.02 21.29 -0.29
N LEU A 21 0.13 20.36 0.05
CA LEU A 21 -0.04 19.11 -0.70
C LEU A 21 -1.04 19.30 -1.84
N VAL A 22 -0.66 18.87 -3.03
CA VAL A 22 -1.50 18.92 -4.23
C VAL A 22 -1.88 17.51 -4.64
N ASP A 23 -3.18 17.28 -4.82
CA ASP A 23 -3.71 16.03 -5.39
C ASP A 23 -3.71 16.14 -6.93
N ILE A 24 -2.99 15.25 -7.60
CA ILE A 24 -2.89 15.23 -9.06
C ILE A 24 -3.40 13.91 -9.62
N THR A 25 -4.17 14.00 -10.70
CA THR A 25 -4.63 12.81 -11.42
C THR A 25 -3.52 12.26 -12.32
N PRO A 26 -3.59 10.98 -12.74
CA PRO A 26 -2.67 10.43 -13.73
C PRO A 26 -2.63 11.25 -15.04
N ASP A 27 -3.75 11.82 -15.46
CA ASP A 27 -3.83 12.67 -16.65
C ASP A 27 -3.06 13.99 -16.46
N HIS A 28 -3.13 14.60 -15.27
CA HIS A 28 -2.34 15.81 -14.97
C HIS A 28 -0.84 15.54 -15.06
N VAL A 29 -0.36 14.37 -14.60
CA VAL A 29 1.06 14.00 -14.63
C VAL A 29 1.65 14.08 -16.05
N ALA A 30 0.87 13.71 -17.07
CA ALA A 30 1.31 13.74 -18.46
C ALA A 30 1.59 15.17 -18.98
N HIS A 31 1.00 16.18 -18.33
CA HIS A 31 1.17 17.60 -18.69
C HIS A 31 2.26 18.31 -17.87
N LEU A 32 2.85 17.65 -16.87
CA LEU A 32 3.90 18.24 -16.04
C LEU A 32 5.28 18.12 -16.69
N SER A 33 6.03 19.22 -16.64
CA SER A 33 7.43 19.20 -17.06
C SER A 33 8.30 18.52 -16.01
N LYS A 34 9.17 17.62 -16.45
CA LYS A 34 10.11 16.93 -15.57
C LYS A 34 11.37 17.78 -15.38
N LEU A 35 11.82 17.89 -14.13
CA LEU A 35 13.16 18.40 -13.84
C LEU A 35 14.19 17.44 -14.43
N ARG A 36 15.23 18.01 -15.05
CA ARG A 36 16.34 17.25 -15.63
C ARG A 36 17.47 17.09 -14.63
N ASP A 37 18.35 16.14 -14.91
CA ASP A 37 19.61 16.00 -14.15
C ASP A 37 20.41 17.30 -14.20
N GLY A 38 21.00 17.67 -13.06
CA GLY A 38 21.77 18.91 -12.91
C GLY A 38 20.95 20.16 -12.59
N HIS A 39 19.63 20.06 -12.44
CA HIS A 39 18.77 21.22 -12.10
C HIS A 39 19.21 21.95 -10.83
N ALA A 40 19.62 21.23 -9.78
CA ALA A 40 20.06 21.83 -8.53
C ALA A 40 21.25 22.79 -8.71
N GLY A 41 22.23 22.40 -9.55
CA GLY A 41 23.37 23.25 -9.88
C GLY A 41 22.97 24.47 -10.71
N ALA A 42 22.04 24.30 -11.66
CA ALA A 42 21.53 25.40 -12.48
C ALA A 42 20.75 26.43 -11.62
N ILE A 43 19.89 25.96 -10.73
CA ILE A 43 19.14 26.82 -9.80
C ILE A 43 20.12 27.54 -8.87
N ALA A 44 21.07 26.83 -8.26
CA ALA A 44 22.05 27.44 -7.38
C ALA A 44 22.89 28.52 -8.09
N ALA A 45 23.35 28.25 -9.33
CA ALA A 45 24.09 29.23 -10.12
C ALA A 45 23.28 30.50 -10.39
N LEU A 46 21.98 30.37 -10.64
CA LEU A 46 21.08 31.50 -10.86
C LEU A 46 20.77 32.27 -9.57
N LEU A 47 20.51 31.59 -8.45
CA LEU A 47 20.21 32.23 -7.17
C LEU A 47 21.44 32.96 -6.61
N LEU A 48 22.65 32.40 -6.81
CA LEU A 48 23.91 32.95 -6.33
C LEU A 48 24.56 33.98 -7.27
N SER A 49 24.06 34.14 -8.50
CA SER A 49 24.61 35.13 -9.43
C SER A 49 24.36 36.55 -8.93
N ASP A 50 25.26 37.48 -9.30
CA ASP A 50 25.11 38.89 -8.97
C ASP A 50 23.81 39.50 -9.55
N PRO A 51 23.04 40.30 -8.79
CA PRO A 51 21.80 40.90 -9.27
C PRO A 51 21.98 41.75 -10.54
N ALA A 52 23.10 42.46 -10.70
CA ALA A 52 23.34 43.25 -11.91
C ALA A 52 23.55 42.36 -13.13
N ALA A 53 24.20 41.19 -12.96
CA ALA A 53 24.35 40.20 -14.02
C ALA A 53 23.00 39.60 -14.45
N ARG A 54 22.09 39.33 -13.49
CA ARG A 54 20.72 38.88 -13.78
C ARG A 54 19.90 39.93 -14.50
N GLN A 55 19.98 41.18 -14.04
CA GLN A 55 19.32 42.31 -14.68
C GLN A 55 19.82 42.52 -16.12
N GLN A 56 21.13 42.42 -16.34
CA GLN A 56 21.72 42.50 -17.68
C GLN A 56 21.28 41.36 -18.59
N ALA A 57 21.05 40.16 -18.03
CA ALA A 57 20.48 39.02 -18.74
C ALA A 57 18.96 39.14 -18.98
N GLY A 58 18.31 40.20 -18.48
CA GLY A 58 16.88 40.45 -18.64
C GLY A 58 15.98 39.64 -17.70
N LEU A 59 16.53 39.12 -16.60
CA LEU A 59 15.76 38.36 -15.62
C LEU A 59 15.08 39.30 -14.61
N SER A 60 13.83 38.98 -14.28
CA SER A 60 13.10 39.67 -13.22
C SER A 60 13.52 39.15 -11.84
N GLU A 61 13.89 40.04 -10.92
CA GLU A 61 14.22 39.65 -9.54
C GLU A 61 13.00 39.04 -8.81
N VAL A 62 11.77 39.36 -9.23
CA VAL A 62 10.55 38.74 -8.71
C VAL A 62 10.50 37.26 -9.10
N GLU A 63 10.72 36.93 -10.36
CA GLU A 63 10.72 35.54 -10.85
C GLU A 63 11.85 34.72 -10.21
N VAL A 64 13.01 35.33 -10.00
CA VAL A 64 14.15 34.69 -9.31
C VAL A 64 13.79 34.39 -7.85
N ALA A 65 13.11 35.31 -7.17
CA ALA A 65 12.63 35.10 -5.80
C ALA A 65 11.54 34.00 -5.73
N GLU A 66 10.60 34.00 -6.68
CA GLU A 66 9.57 32.96 -6.80
C GLU A 66 10.19 31.57 -7.04
N LEU A 67 11.17 31.47 -7.94
CA LEU A 67 11.95 30.24 -8.13
C LEU A 67 12.66 29.80 -6.84
N GLY A 68 13.21 30.76 -6.09
CA GLY A 68 13.84 30.49 -4.79
C GLY A 68 12.88 29.88 -3.78
N ALA A 69 11.65 30.39 -3.70
CA ALA A 69 10.60 29.84 -2.84
C ALA A 69 10.19 28.44 -3.27
N LEU A 70 9.89 28.24 -4.57
CA LEU A 70 9.55 26.92 -5.11
C LEU A 70 10.66 25.88 -4.89
N TRP A 71 11.93 26.31 -4.99
CA TRP A 71 13.06 25.44 -4.74
C TRP A 71 13.17 25.04 -3.26
N GLN A 72 12.89 25.94 -2.32
CA GLN A 72 12.85 25.62 -0.90
C GLN A 72 11.75 24.61 -0.59
N ASP A 73 10.55 24.80 -1.15
CA ASP A 73 9.44 23.87 -0.98
C ASP A 73 9.77 22.49 -1.56
N PHE A 74 10.40 22.45 -2.74
CA PHE A 74 10.86 21.20 -3.34
C PHE A 74 11.89 20.48 -2.47
N GLN A 75 12.91 21.20 -1.97
CA GLN A 75 13.92 20.62 -1.08
C GLN A 75 13.31 20.09 0.22
N ARG A 76 12.32 20.81 0.74
CA ARG A 76 11.58 20.41 1.94
C ARG A 76 10.81 19.11 1.72
N ILE A 77 10.18 18.93 0.56
CA ILE A 77 9.53 17.67 0.17
C ILE A 77 10.56 16.53 0.08
N GLU A 78 11.68 16.75 -0.62
CA GLU A 78 12.75 15.75 -0.76
C GLU A 78 13.35 15.33 0.59
N GLU A 79 13.44 16.25 1.55
CA GLU A 79 13.91 15.95 2.91
C GLU A 79 13.00 14.95 3.64
N VAL A 80 11.67 15.12 3.54
CA VAL A 80 10.70 14.34 4.30
C VAL A 80 10.29 13.04 3.62
N LEU A 81 10.43 12.94 2.29
CA LEU A 81 10.01 11.79 1.50
C LEU A 81 10.55 10.44 2.04
N PRO A 82 11.85 10.28 2.38
CA PRO A 82 12.36 9.02 2.90
C PRO A 82 11.70 8.58 4.23
N ALA A 83 11.33 9.54 5.09
CA ALA A 83 10.63 9.23 6.33
C ALA A 83 9.20 8.77 6.08
N VAL A 84 8.49 9.44 5.17
CA VAL A 84 7.12 9.08 4.75
C VAL A 84 7.08 7.70 4.11
N GLU A 85 8.00 7.42 3.19
CA GLU A 85 8.13 6.09 2.56
C GLU A 85 8.33 4.98 3.59
N LYS A 86 9.20 5.22 4.59
CA LYS A 86 9.42 4.24 5.66
C LYS A 86 8.19 4.05 6.54
N LEU A 87 7.45 5.11 6.85
CA LEU A 87 6.21 4.98 7.62
C LEU A 87 5.16 4.19 6.83
N LEU A 88 5.04 4.44 5.51
CA LEU A 88 4.15 3.68 4.64
C LEU A 88 4.52 2.19 4.64
N GLU A 89 5.81 1.85 4.52
CA GLU A 89 6.31 0.49 4.62
C GLU A 89 5.89 -0.17 5.95
N LEU A 90 6.11 0.50 7.09
CA LEU A 90 5.73 -0.01 8.41
C LEU A 90 4.21 -0.22 8.55
N LEU A 91 3.38 0.61 7.90
CA LEU A 91 1.93 0.44 7.87
C LEU A 91 1.53 -0.80 7.05
N HIS A 92 2.20 -1.05 5.92
CA HIS A 92 2.00 -2.26 5.13
C HIS A 92 2.37 -3.53 5.91
N GLU A 93 3.54 -3.54 6.57
CA GLU A 93 3.98 -4.65 7.42
C GLU A 93 3.01 -4.88 8.58
N THR A 94 2.62 -3.81 9.27
CA THR A 94 1.66 -3.89 10.38
C THR A 94 0.33 -4.45 9.91
N ARG A 95 -0.17 -4.01 8.75
CA ARG A 95 -1.40 -4.54 8.14
C ARG A 95 -1.29 -6.04 7.91
N LEU A 96 -0.17 -6.54 7.39
CA LEU A 96 0.04 -7.98 7.17
C LEU A 96 0.03 -8.77 8.49
N VAL A 97 0.73 -8.28 9.51
CA VAL A 97 0.74 -8.91 10.84
C VAL A 97 -0.67 -8.95 11.44
N ARG A 98 -1.40 -7.83 11.41
CA ARG A 98 -2.78 -7.76 11.92
C ARG A 98 -3.73 -8.66 11.13
N ALA A 99 -3.59 -8.72 9.82
CA ALA A 99 -4.39 -9.61 8.99
C ALA A 99 -4.15 -11.09 9.35
N HIS A 100 -2.89 -11.47 9.58
CA HIS A 100 -2.54 -12.81 10.05
C HIS A 100 -3.17 -13.13 11.41
N GLU A 101 -3.04 -12.22 12.39
CA GLU A 101 -3.64 -12.39 13.71
C GLU A 101 -5.16 -12.54 13.64
N ILE A 102 -5.82 -11.69 12.84
CA ILE A 102 -7.27 -11.77 12.61
C ILE A 102 -7.63 -13.13 12.01
N ALA A 103 -6.95 -13.57 10.95
CA ALA A 103 -7.22 -14.86 10.31
C ALA A 103 -7.03 -16.03 11.28
N TYR A 104 -5.97 -16.01 12.09
CA TYR A 104 -5.74 -17.01 13.13
C TYR A 104 -6.89 -17.06 14.15
N ARG A 105 -7.31 -15.90 14.65
CA ARG A 105 -8.43 -15.79 15.62
C ARG A 105 -9.75 -16.25 15.02
N LEU A 106 -10.04 -15.89 13.77
CA LEU A 106 -11.23 -16.35 13.05
C LEU A 106 -11.24 -17.88 12.94
N GLY A 107 -10.11 -18.49 12.61
CA GLY A 107 -10.01 -19.94 12.53
C GLY A 107 -10.28 -20.64 13.86
N GLU A 108 -9.66 -20.15 14.94
CA GLU A 108 -9.92 -20.66 16.29
C GLU A 108 -11.41 -20.55 16.67
N MET A 109 -12.03 -19.40 16.40
CA MET A 109 -13.46 -19.18 16.67
C MET A 109 -14.34 -20.10 15.82
N ALA A 110 -14.06 -20.28 14.54
CA ALA A 110 -14.79 -21.18 13.66
C ALA A 110 -14.74 -22.63 14.15
N HIS A 111 -13.56 -23.11 14.58
CA HIS A 111 -13.42 -24.44 15.18
C HIS A 111 -14.15 -24.56 16.52
N GLN A 112 -14.18 -23.51 17.35
CA GLN A 112 -14.95 -23.49 18.59
C GLN A 112 -16.45 -23.57 18.33
N VAL A 113 -16.99 -22.78 17.40
CA VAL A 113 -18.41 -22.81 17.00
C VAL A 113 -18.79 -24.20 16.51
N ARG A 114 -18.01 -24.77 15.58
CA ARG A 114 -18.26 -26.11 15.04
C ARG A 114 -18.28 -27.18 16.15
N ARG A 115 -17.27 -27.21 17.02
CA ARG A 115 -17.21 -28.17 18.14
C ARG A 115 -18.40 -28.02 19.09
N ARG A 116 -18.90 -26.81 19.32
CA ARG A 116 -20.07 -26.57 20.17
C ARG A 116 -21.37 -27.02 19.48
N ALA A 117 -21.50 -26.75 18.19
CA ALA A 117 -22.64 -27.23 17.39
C ALA A 117 -22.71 -28.76 17.36
N GLU A 118 -21.58 -29.45 17.13
CA GLU A 118 -21.50 -30.92 17.09
C GLU A 118 -21.88 -31.60 18.42
N ARG A 119 -21.67 -30.93 19.57
CA ARG A 119 -21.98 -31.46 20.90
C ARG A 119 -23.37 -31.08 21.42
N SER A 120 -24.08 -30.20 20.73
CA SER A 120 -25.39 -29.70 21.16
C SER A 120 -26.52 -30.48 20.52
N ALA A 121 -27.56 -30.80 21.28
CA ALA A 121 -28.81 -31.35 20.74
C ALA A 121 -29.51 -30.39 19.75
N LYS A 122 -29.17 -29.09 19.82
CA LYS A 122 -29.65 -28.01 18.94
C LYS A 122 -28.52 -27.46 18.06
N GLY A 123 -27.65 -28.33 17.55
CA GLY A 123 -26.46 -27.92 16.80
C GLY A 123 -26.70 -26.94 15.65
N ALA A 124 -27.80 -27.11 14.91
CA ALA A 124 -28.17 -26.20 13.82
C ALA A 124 -28.49 -24.78 14.32
N GLU A 125 -29.23 -24.63 15.43
CA GLU A 125 -29.52 -23.33 16.05
C GLU A 125 -28.23 -22.65 16.55
N VAL A 126 -27.24 -23.43 17.00
CA VAL A 126 -25.94 -22.92 17.47
C VAL A 126 -25.05 -22.45 16.31
N ALA A 127 -25.08 -23.13 15.16
CA ALA A 127 -24.23 -22.82 14.01
C ALA A 127 -24.80 -21.72 13.11
N ALA A 128 -26.13 -21.62 12.99
CA ALA A 128 -26.79 -20.73 12.02
C ALA A 128 -26.33 -19.26 12.09
N PRO A 129 -26.15 -18.62 13.28
CA PRO A 129 -25.68 -17.24 13.34
C PRO A 129 -24.25 -17.02 12.84
N PHE A 130 -23.47 -18.09 12.67
CA PHE A 130 -22.05 -18.05 12.32
C PHE A 130 -21.78 -18.66 10.94
N GLU A 131 -22.80 -18.84 10.10
CA GLU A 131 -22.67 -19.46 8.79
C GLU A 131 -21.59 -18.79 7.94
N ALA A 132 -21.56 -17.46 7.85
CA ALA A 132 -20.55 -16.72 7.10
C ALA A 132 -19.11 -16.97 7.61
N LEU A 133 -18.92 -17.11 8.92
CA LEU A 133 -17.61 -17.43 9.51
C LEU A 133 -17.19 -18.86 9.16
N LEU A 134 -18.11 -19.81 9.28
CA LEU A 134 -17.87 -21.22 8.96
C LEU A 134 -17.60 -21.39 7.46
N GLU A 135 -18.36 -20.72 6.60
CA GLU A 135 -18.15 -20.72 5.16
C GLU A 135 -16.78 -20.11 4.81
N TYR A 136 -16.47 -18.91 5.32
CA TYR A 136 -15.19 -18.26 5.08
C TYR A 136 -13.99 -19.15 5.46
N HIS A 137 -14.01 -19.77 6.64
CA HIS A 137 -12.90 -20.59 7.12
C HIS A 137 -12.81 -21.97 6.45
N PHE A 138 -13.95 -22.62 6.19
CA PHE A 138 -13.98 -24.00 5.69
C PHE A 138 -14.17 -24.13 4.17
N ALA A 139 -14.51 -23.07 3.43
CA ALA A 139 -14.74 -23.11 1.98
C ALA A 139 -13.54 -23.68 1.21
N THR A 140 -12.31 -23.33 1.60
CA THR A 140 -11.09 -23.85 0.94
C THR A 140 -10.92 -25.35 1.18
N GLY A 141 -11.16 -25.82 2.40
CA GLY A 141 -11.10 -27.24 2.74
C GLY A 141 -12.17 -28.06 2.01
N GLN A 142 -13.37 -27.51 1.87
CA GLN A 142 -14.48 -28.14 1.13
C GLN A 142 -14.17 -28.23 -0.37
N LYS A 143 -13.64 -27.17 -0.98
CA LYS A 143 -13.20 -27.19 -2.40
C LYS A 143 -12.09 -28.21 -2.63
N ALA A 144 -11.11 -28.29 -1.74
CA ALA A 144 -10.02 -29.27 -1.84
C ALA A 144 -10.53 -30.72 -1.69
N ALA A 145 -11.46 -30.97 -0.76
CA ALA A 145 -12.08 -32.28 -0.61
C ALA A 145 -12.90 -32.68 -1.85
N ALA A 146 -13.72 -31.76 -2.37
CA ALA A 146 -14.50 -31.99 -3.59
C ALA A 146 -13.62 -32.27 -4.82
N ALA A 147 -12.49 -31.55 -4.95
CA ALA A 147 -11.52 -31.80 -6.01
C ALA A 147 -10.88 -33.21 -5.89
N ARG A 148 -10.54 -33.65 -4.67
CA ARG A 148 -10.00 -35.00 -4.43
C ARG A 148 -11.01 -36.09 -4.77
N GLU A 149 -12.28 -35.91 -4.41
CA GLU A 149 -13.34 -36.86 -4.75
C GLU A 149 -13.60 -36.94 -6.25
N LYS A 150 -13.58 -35.80 -6.95
CA LYS A 150 -13.69 -35.76 -8.42
C LYS A 150 -12.54 -36.50 -9.10
N ASN A 151 -11.29 -36.22 -8.70
CA ASN A 151 -10.12 -36.89 -9.27
C ASN A 151 -10.13 -38.39 -8.99
N LYS A 152 -10.63 -38.84 -7.83
CA LYS A 152 -10.77 -40.26 -7.52
C LYS A 152 -11.81 -40.93 -8.43
N LYS A 153 -12.96 -40.28 -8.66
CA LYS A 153 -14.01 -40.79 -9.57
C LYS A 153 -13.54 -40.82 -11.03
N GLU A 154 -12.73 -39.86 -11.47
CA GLU A 154 -12.15 -39.84 -12.82
C GLU A 154 -11.06 -40.92 -12.98
N ALA A 155 -10.28 -41.23 -11.94
CA ALA A 155 -9.30 -42.30 -11.96
C ALA A 155 -9.92 -43.72 -11.91
N GLU A 156 -11.12 -43.85 -11.32
CA GLU A 156 -11.87 -45.11 -11.24
C GLU A 156 -12.82 -45.31 -12.45
N ALA A 157 -12.93 -44.32 -13.36
CA ALA A 157 -13.69 -44.47 -14.59
C ALA A 157 -12.96 -45.40 -15.57
N PRO A 158 -13.57 -46.51 -16.02
CA PRO A 158 -12.91 -47.46 -16.91
C PRO A 158 -12.57 -46.78 -18.24
N ALA A 159 -11.34 -46.96 -18.70
CA ALA A 159 -10.89 -46.56 -20.03
C ALA A 159 -11.79 -47.22 -21.08
N SER A 160 -12.80 -46.50 -21.57
CA SER A 160 -13.60 -46.94 -22.70
C SER A 160 -12.67 -47.05 -23.90
N THR A 161 -12.38 -48.29 -24.26
CA THR A 161 -11.59 -48.71 -25.42
C THR A 161 -12.17 -48.12 -26.70
N ASN A 162 -11.58 -47.02 -27.18
CA ASN A 162 -11.70 -46.61 -28.56
C ASN A 162 -10.78 -47.49 -29.39
N THR A 163 -11.33 -48.55 -29.98
CA THR A 163 -10.67 -49.31 -31.05
C THR A 163 -10.90 -48.55 -32.37
N PRO A 164 -9.86 -47.97 -33.02
CA PRO A 164 -10.01 -47.42 -34.35
C PRO A 164 -10.08 -48.56 -35.38
N ALA A 165 -10.95 -48.39 -36.38
CA ALA A 165 -11.18 -49.29 -37.51
C ALA A 165 -10.06 -49.26 -38.55
#